data_AF-A0A6G7A3V4-F1
#
_entry.id   AF-A0A6G7A3V4-F1
#
_cell.length_a   1.000
_cell.length_b   1.000
_cell.length_c   1.000
_cell.angle_alpha   90.00
_cell.angle_beta   90.00
_cell.angle_gamma   90.00
#
_symmetry.space_group_name_H-M   'P 1'
#
loop_
_entity.id
_entity.type
_entity.pdbx_description
1 polymer ?
#
loop_
_entity_poly.entity_id
_entity_poly.type
_entity_poly.pdbx_seq_one_letter_code
_entity_poly.pdbx_strand_id
1 'polypeptide(L)'
;MTQVTVGSKFINQVGYRQYVNALVEPAANTTGIVIRTVSACGGRLYADTVKPPLSHRMDSYPAIFVASSGSNFDTLPYELVVPAGLGIFWAPGNDNSSVWMTYDNL
;
A
#
# COMPACT_ATOMS: atom_id res chain seq x y z
N MET A 1 16.31 25.15 6.32
CA MET A 1 15.33 24.07 6.03
C MET A 1 15.94 23.20 4.97
N THR A 2 16.32 21.98 5.31
CA THR A 2 16.87 21.02 4.35
C THR A 2 15.72 20.48 3.53
N GLN A 3 15.82 20.56 2.20
CA GLN A 3 14.88 19.90 1.31
C GLN A 3 15.01 18.39 1.52
N VAL A 4 14.06 17.80 2.24
CA VAL A 4 13.93 16.35 2.36
C VAL A 4 13.17 15.90 1.13
N THR A 5 13.81 15.15 0.24
CA THR A 5 13.13 14.50 -0.87
C THR A 5 12.25 13.39 -0.27
N VAL A 6 10.95 13.64 -0.16
CA VAL A 6 9.99 12.64 0.31
C VAL A 6 9.63 11.75 -0.87
N GLY A 7 10.04 10.48 -0.83
CA GLY A 7 9.63 9.43 -1.76
C GLY A 7 9.85 9.77 -3.24
N SER A 8 10.99 9.36 -3.75
CA SER A 8 11.35 9.38 -5.18
C SER A 8 10.31 8.72 -6.09
N LYS A 9 9.46 7.84 -5.54
CA LYS A 9 8.36 7.19 -6.23
C LYS A 9 7.04 7.53 -5.56
N PHE A 10 6.06 7.88 -6.39
CA PHE A 10 4.70 8.22 -5.96
C PHE A 10 3.69 7.31 -6.66
N ILE A 11 2.73 6.83 -5.86
CA ILE A 11 1.62 6.01 -6.30
C ILE A 11 0.33 6.73 -5.93
N ASN A 12 -0.56 6.87 -6.91
CA ASN A 12 -1.93 7.31 -6.71
C ASN A 12 -2.86 6.33 -7.43
N GLN A 13 -3.63 5.58 -6.65
CA GLN A 13 -4.54 4.60 -7.20
C GLN A 13 -5.94 4.71 -6.59
N VAL A 14 -6.94 4.72 -7.45
CA VAL A 14 -8.32 4.39 -7.11
C VAL A 14 -8.57 2.93 -7.51
N GLY A 15 -9.14 2.13 -6.62
CA GLY A 15 -9.36 0.70 -6.82
C GLY A 15 -10.84 0.32 -6.86
N TYR A 16 -11.12 -0.89 -7.35
CA TYR A 16 -12.46 -1.51 -7.41
C TYR A 16 -12.53 -2.73 -6.51
N ARG A 17 -13.68 -3.00 -5.88
CA ARG A 17 -13.84 -4.07 -4.86
C ARG A 17 -13.40 -5.46 -5.32
N GLN A 18 -13.45 -5.70 -6.64
CA GLN A 18 -13.12 -6.99 -7.25
C GLN A 18 -11.65 -7.11 -7.67
N TYR A 19 -10.78 -6.23 -7.19
CA TYR A 19 -9.36 -6.25 -7.54
C TYR A 19 -8.46 -6.12 -6.31
N VAL A 20 -7.35 -6.86 -6.32
CA VAL A 20 -6.16 -6.56 -5.51
C VAL A 20 -5.11 -6.04 -6.48
N ASN A 21 -4.62 -4.85 -6.22
CA ASN A 21 -3.67 -4.16 -7.07
C ASN A 21 -2.25 -4.30 -6.51
N ALA A 22 -1.29 -4.67 -7.34
CA ALA A 22 0.12 -4.55 -6.99
C ALA A 22 0.53 -3.08 -7.15
N LEU A 23 0.84 -2.42 -6.03
CA LEU A 23 1.44 -1.08 -6.02
C LEU A 23 2.94 -1.19 -6.31
N VAL A 24 3.58 -2.18 -5.70
CA VAL A 24 4.97 -2.56 -5.94
C VAL A 24 5.00 -4.07 -6.13
N GLU A 25 5.46 -4.54 -7.28
CA GLU A 25 5.62 -5.98 -7.51
C GLU A 25 6.78 -6.54 -6.68
N PRO A 26 6.68 -7.76 -6.12
CA PRO A 26 7.76 -8.38 -5.34
C PRO A 26 9.10 -8.41 -6.09
N ALA A 27 9.06 -8.74 -7.39
CA ALA A 27 10.24 -8.80 -8.25
C ALA A 27 10.88 -7.43 -8.51
N ALA A 28 10.14 -6.32 -8.34
CA ALA A 28 10.67 -4.98 -8.49
C ALA A 28 11.34 -4.45 -7.21
N ASN A 29 11.05 -5.06 -6.06
CA ASN A 29 11.66 -4.72 -4.77
C ASN A 29 12.91 -5.57 -4.53
N THR A 30 14.01 -5.26 -5.22
CA THR A 30 15.24 -6.07 -5.17
C THR A 30 16.17 -5.72 -4.00
N THR A 31 16.12 -4.49 -3.47
CA THR A 31 17.00 -4.03 -2.37
C THR A 31 16.26 -3.76 -1.07
N GLY A 32 14.93 -3.84 -1.07
CA GLY A 32 14.08 -3.33 -0.01
C GLY A 32 13.58 -1.93 -0.34
N ILE A 33 12.48 -1.53 0.29
CA ILE A 33 11.93 -0.18 0.17
C ILE A 33 11.59 0.39 1.54
N VAL A 34 11.53 1.72 1.62
CA VAL A 34 10.93 2.44 2.74
C VAL A 34 9.69 3.14 2.24
N ILE A 35 8.53 2.77 2.78
CA ILE A 35 7.29 3.50 2.60
C ILE A 35 7.36 4.74 3.50
N ARG A 36 7.40 5.92 2.88
CA ARG A 36 7.54 7.22 3.55
C ARG A 36 6.21 7.74 4.05
N THR A 37 5.21 7.71 3.17
CA THR A 37 3.85 8.14 3.50
C THR A 37 2.83 7.21 2.87
N VAL A 38 1.72 7.04 3.57
CA VAL A 38 0.49 6.45 3.03
C VAL A 38 -0.65 7.35 3.47
N SER A 39 -1.55 7.67 2.56
CA SER A 39 -2.86 8.26 2.81
C SER A 39 -3.88 7.45 2.02
N ALA A 40 -4.80 6.76 2.67
CA ALA A 40 -5.78 5.91 1.99
C ALA A 40 -7.16 6.00 2.61
N CYS A 41 -8.19 5.69 1.82
CA CYS A 41 -9.57 5.54 2.27
C CYS A 41 -10.12 4.20 1.78
N GLY A 42 -10.85 3.51 2.66
CA GLY A 42 -11.63 2.31 2.35
C GLY A 42 -10.82 1.13 1.82
N GLY A 43 -9.95 0.50 2.61
CA GLY A 43 -9.26 -0.70 2.11
C GLY A 43 -8.10 -1.14 2.97
N ARG A 44 -7.27 -2.03 2.43
CA ARG A 44 -6.16 -2.65 3.17
C ARG A 44 -4.90 -2.71 2.31
N LEU A 45 -3.77 -2.40 2.93
CA LEU A 45 -2.45 -2.64 2.36
C LEU A 45 -1.84 -3.91 2.95
N TYR A 46 -1.17 -4.67 2.10
CA TYR A 46 -0.45 -5.89 2.45
C TYR A 46 0.99 -5.79 1.95
N ALA A 47 1.90 -6.43 2.68
CA ALA A 47 3.25 -6.69 2.22
C ALA A 47 3.45 -8.21 2.19
N ASP A 48 3.69 -8.78 1.01
CA ASP A 48 3.85 -10.22 0.86
C ASP A 48 4.68 -10.58 -0.39
N THR A 49 5.17 -11.81 -0.46
CA THR A 49 5.90 -12.37 -1.61
C THR A 49 5.00 -12.66 -2.80
N VAL A 50 3.69 -12.82 -2.58
CA VAL A 50 2.70 -13.13 -3.60
C VAL A 50 1.46 -12.27 -3.39
N LYS A 51 0.86 -11.80 -4.49
CA LYS A 51 -0.40 -11.05 -4.45
C LYS A 51 -1.49 -11.86 -3.71
N PRO A 52 -2.10 -11.32 -2.65
CA PRO A 52 -3.21 -11.98 -1.98
C PRO A 52 -4.33 -12.32 -2.97
N PRO A 53 -4.94 -13.51 -2.88
CA PRO A 53 -6.04 -13.90 -3.76
C PRO A 53 -7.25 -13.00 -3.50
N LEU A 54 -7.97 -12.66 -4.58
CA LEU A 54 -9.24 -11.95 -4.45
C LEU A 54 -10.24 -12.86 -3.73
N SER A 55 -10.52 -12.60 -2.46
CA SER A 55 -11.49 -13.37 -1.70
C SER A 55 -12.30 -12.46 -0.80
N HIS A 56 -13.47 -12.95 -0.38
CA HIS A 56 -14.29 -12.31 0.66
C HIS A 56 -13.63 -12.37 2.05
N ARG A 57 -12.42 -12.95 2.19
CA ARG A 57 -11.68 -13.12 3.43
C ARG A 57 -10.42 -12.24 3.54
N MET A 58 -10.37 -11.10 2.87
CA MET A 58 -9.23 -10.16 2.97
C MET A 58 -8.95 -9.70 4.42
N ASP A 59 -9.95 -9.79 5.30
CA ASP A 59 -9.85 -9.59 6.75
C ASP A 59 -9.06 -10.68 7.49
N SER A 60 -8.89 -11.86 6.90
CA SER A 60 -8.08 -12.95 7.44
C SER A 60 -6.60 -12.91 7.04
N TYR A 61 -6.21 -12.00 6.12
CA TYR A 61 -4.83 -11.78 5.74
C TYR A 61 -4.22 -10.66 6.61
N PRO A 62 -2.96 -10.80 7.07
CA PRO A 62 -2.32 -9.79 7.91
C PRO A 62 -2.02 -8.53 7.09
N ALA A 63 -2.89 -7.53 7.24
CA ALA A 63 -2.69 -6.22 6.63
C ALA A 63 -1.65 -5.41 7.42
N ILE A 64 -0.78 -4.71 6.72
CA ILE A 64 0.18 -3.75 7.33
C ILE A 64 -0.49 -2.40 7.61
N PHE A 65 -1.60 -2.12 6.96
CA PHE A 65 -2.41 -0.91 7.17
C PHE A 65 -3.85 -1.15 6.73
N VAL A 66 -4.80 -0.63 7.50
CA VAL A 66 -6.23 -0.71 7.23
C VAL A 66 -6.80 0.69 7.27
N ALA A 67 -7.34 1.15 6.14
CA ALA A 67 -8.06 2.41 6.07
C ALA A 67 -9.54 2.20 6.40
N SER A 68 -10.07 3.11 7.20
CA SER A 68 -11.47 3.24 7.55
C SER A 68 -12.34 3.34 6.30
N SER A 69 -13.57 2.83 6.42
CA SER A 69 -14.56 2.91 5.35
C SER A 69 -15.10 4.34 5.24
N GLY A 70 -15.37 4.78 4.01
CA GLY A 70 -15.97 6.08 3.71
C GLY A 70 -15.00 7.04 3.03
N SER A 71 -15.28 8.34 3.16
CA SER A 71 -14.54 9.41 2.45
C SER A 71 -13.36 9.99 3.23
N ASN A 72 -13.15 9.54 4.47
CA ASN A 72 -12.04 10.00 5.30
C ASN A 72 -10.75 9.29 4.89
N PHE A 73 -9.67 10.04 4.80
CA PHE A 73 -8.34 9.50 4.56
C PHE A 73 -7.63 9.24 5.88
N ASP A 74 -7.20 8.00 6.06
CA ASP A 74 -6.31 7.61 7.13
C ASP A 74 -4.87 7.62 6.65
N THR A 75 -3.96 7.94 7.55
CA THR A 75 -2.53 8.00 7.26
C THR A 75 -1.77 6.98 8.09
N LEU A 76 -0.80 6.30 7.48
CA LEU A 76 0.16 5.50 8.23
C LEU A 76 0.97 6.43 9.15
N PRO A 77 1.02 6.19 10.47
CA PRO A 77 1.60 7.15 11.41
C PRO A 77 3.13 7.15 11.48
N TYR A 78 3.79 6.20 10.82
CA TYR A 78 5.23 6.04 10.80
C TYR A 78 5.69 5.48 9.45
N GLU A 79 6.96 5.66 9.11
CA GLU A 79 7.55 5.03 7.94
C GLU A 79 7.66 3.52 8.13
N LEU A 80 7.49 2.74 7.04
CA LEU A 80 7.59 1.28 7.09
C LEU A 80 8.73 0.79 6.19
N VAL A 81 9.66 0.05 6.79
CA VAL A 81 10.69 -0.69 6.04
C VAL A 81 10.10 -2.00 5.56
N VAL A 82 10.21 -2.25 4.26
CA VAL A 82 9.71 -3.45 3.59
C VAL A 82 10.93 -4.18 3.01
N PRO A 83 11.27 -5.38 3.52
CA PRO A 83 12.39 -6.16 3.01
C PRO A 83 12.31 -6.45 1.51
N ALA A 84 13.48 -6.68 0.89
CA ALA A 84 13.57 -7.12 -0.50
C ALA A 84 12.74 -8.40 -0.74
N GLY A 85 12.16 -8.51 -1.93
CA GLY A 85 11.34 -9.65 -2.34
C GLY A 85 9.89 -9.62 -1.86
N LEU A 86 9.48 -8.60 -1.07
CA LEU A 86 8.07 -8.36 -0.77
C LEU A 86 7.48 -7.30 -1.71
N GLY A 87 6.29 -7.58 -2.24
CA GLY A 87 5.46 -6.62 -2.94
C GLY A 87 4.52 -5.90 -1.99
N ILE A 88 4.01 -4.75 -2.44
CA ILE A 88 2.97 -3.99 -1.75
C ILE A 88 1.68 -4.12 -2.53
N PHE A 89 0.63 -4.58 -1.86
CA PHE A 89 -0.67 -4.83 -2.48
C PHE A 89 -1.76 -4.00 -1.83
N TRP A 90 -2.59 -3.37 -2.66
CA TRP A 90 -3.78 -2.63 -2.25
C TRP A 90 -5.04 -3.43 -2.54
N ALA A 91 -5.81 -3.73 -1.50
CA ALA A 91 -7.15 -4.30 -1.61
C ALA A 91 -8.21 -3.24 -1.25
N PRO A 92 -8.76 -2.53 -2.25
CA PRO A 92 -9.89 -1.62 -2.06
C PRO A 92 -11.12 -2.32 -1.48
N GLY A 93 -11.83 -1.64 -0.58
CA GLY A 93 -13.09 -2.13 -0.01
C GLY A 93 -14.30 -1.90 -0.93
N ASN A 94 -14.22 -0.90 -1.81
CA ASN A 94 -15.23 -0.53 -2.80
C ASN A 94 -14.60 0.28 -3.95
N ASP A 95 -15.42 0.71 -4.91
CA ASP A 95 -14.96 1.40 -6.13
C ASP A 95 -14.56 2.86 -5.92
N ASN A 96 -14.78 3.41 -4.72
CA ASN A 96 -14.36 4.75 -4.32
C ASN A 96 -13.10 4.72 -3.44
N SER A 97 -12.56 3.53 -3.20
CA SER A 97 -11.44 3.34 -2.30
C SER A 97 -10.14 3.76 -2.96
N SER A 98 -9.34 4.55 -2.26
CA SER A 98 -8.15 5.19 -2.83
C SER A 98 -6.94 5.00 -1.93
N VAL A 99 -5.76 4.89 -2.54
CA VAL A 99 -4.48 4.88 -1.82
C VAL A 99 -3.49 5.79 -2.52
N TRP A 100 -2.85 6.64 -1.72
CA TRP A 100 -1.72 7.47 -2.10
C TRP A 100 -0.54 7.06 -1.25
N MET A 101 0.57 6.74 -1.90
CA MET A 101 1.76 6.24 -1.23
C MET A 101 3.01 6.85 -1.84
N THR A 102 3.95 7.25 -1.00
CA THR A 102 5.30 7.59 -1.42
C THR A 102 6.28 6.59 -0.84
N TYR A 103 7.30 6.23 -1.61
CA TYR A 103 8.33 5.29 -1.15
C TYR A 103 9.67 5.56 -1.83
N ASP A 104 10.72 5.04 -1.21
CA ASP A 104 12.09 5.04 -1.71
C ASP A 104 12.64 3.61 -1.75
N ASN A 105 13.55 3.34 -2.68
CA ASN A 105 14.37 2.13 -2.61
C ASN A 105 15.44 2.31 -1.51
N LEU A 106 15.78 1.21 -0.84
CA LEU A 106 16.96 1.14 0.05
C LEU A 106 18.25 0.97 -0.75
#